data_AF-A0A9E6TVI0-F1
#
_entry.id   AF-A0A9E6TVI0-F1
#
_cell.length_a   1.000
_cell.length_b   1.000
_cell.length_c   1.000
_cell.angle_alpha   90.00
_cell.angle_beta   90.00
_cell.angle_gamma   90.00
#
_symmetry.space_group_name_H-M   'P 1'
#
loop_
_entity.id
_entity.type
_entity.pdbx_description
1 polymer ?
#
loop_
_entity_poly.entity_id
_entity_poly.type
_entity_poly.pdbx_seq_one_letter_code
_entity_poly.pdbx_strand_id
1 'polypeptide(L)'
;MIHDGLVALIHYGLYLIPGLLLCGLWFGLVPRTQPALRIAILLLTFVLLRDAMTPQGLWSLSRDLQIGFIANPFVLAALGGMSLGLIALLARLAPELWRWVVLSKGSPLAGLAVGLATGCLIGLPLRLYQGIEAGAIAGYWRWLPGMLVLAYGANALEEVLFRGFLQGYLEQQVTALRAALISAVAFSACHVFLALTVTQLGWPVLLFTLLEGLACALVRMRYGVVASTVTHGTAILLIAVPMSG
;
A
#
# COMPACT_ATOMS: atom_id res chain seq x y z
N MET A 1 -13.29 -19.43 -11.08
CA MET A 1 -12.73 -18.04 -11.09
C MET A 1 -13.55 -17.09 -10.21
N ILE A 2 -14.78 -16.68 -10.60
CA ILE A 2 -15.56 -15.72 -9.78
C ILE A 2 -16.04 -16.35 -8.48
N HIS A 3 -16.61 -17.56 -8.54
CA HIS A 3 -17.06 -18.28 -7.36
C HIS A 3 -15.92 -18.47 -6.34
N ASP A 4 -14.80 -19.05 -6.75
CA ASP A 4 -13.64 -19.27 -5.88
C ASP A 4 -13.07 -17.95 -5.34
N GLY A 5 -13.13 -16.89 -6.14
CA GLY A 5 -12.74 -15.55 -5.73
C GLY A 5 -13.67 -14.96 -4.66
N LEU A 6 -14.99 -15.14 -4.80
CA LEU A 6 -15.96 -14.73 -3.78
C LEU A 6 -15.75 -15.48 -2.48
N VAL A 7 -15.50 -16.80 -2.55
CA VAL A 7 -15.20 -17.61 -1.36
C VAL A 7 -13.94 -17.09 -0.66
N ALA A 8 -12.86 -16.81 -1.40
CA ALA A 8 -11.64 -16.23 -0.84
C ALA A 8 -11.88 -14.87 -0.17
N LEU A 9 -12.64 -13.98 -0.81
CA LEU A 9 -12.97 -12.65 -0.27
C LEU A 9 -13.86 -12.74 0.99
N ILE A 10 -14.83 -13.66 1.02
CA ILE A 10 -15.70 -13.88 2.17
C ILE A 10 -14.88 -14.41 3.35
N HIS A 11 -14.03 -15.41 3.14
CA HIS A 11 -13.19 -15.95 4.21
C HIS A 11 -12.25 -14.87 4.78
N TYR A 12 -11.59 -14.11 3.89
CA TYR A 12 -10.74 -12.99 4.30
C TYR A 12 -11.52 -11.92 5.08
N GLY A 13 -12.71 -11.55 4.61
CA GLY A 13 -13.58 -10.60 5.28
C GLY A 13 -14.00 -11.08 6.67
N LEU A 14 -14.51 -12.31 6.78
CA LEU A 14 -14.94 -12.90 8.05
C LEU A 14 -13.78 -12.99 9.06
N TYR A 15 -12.59 -13.35 8.59
CA TYR A 15 -11.37 -13.40 9.42
C TYR A 15 -11.02 -12.02 10.00
N LEU A 16 -11.24 -10.95 9.24
CA LEU A 16 -10.92 -9.58 9.63
C LEU A 16 -11.95 -8.91 10.55
N ILE A 17 -13.22 -9.35 10.53
CA ILE A 17 -14.33 -8.68 11.24
C ILE A 17 -13.98 -8.33 12.70
N PRO A 18 -13.47 -9.26 13.54
CA PRO A 18 -13.22 -8.94 14.95
C PRO A 18 -12.23 -7.78 15.12
N GLY A 19 -11.12 -7.79 14.36
CA GLY A 19 -10.11 -6.74 14.42
C GLY A 19 -10.60 -5.41 13.85
N LEU A 20 -11.36 -5.43 12.75
CA LEU A 20 -11.95 -4.24 12.16
C LEU A 20 -13.01 -3.60 13.06
N LEU A 21 -13.82 -4.39 13.75
CA LEU A 21 -14.80 -3.88 14.71
C LEU A 21 -14.13 -3.17 15.89
N LEU A 22 -13.07 -3.78 16.45
CA LEU A 22 -12.32 -3.17 17.55
C LEU A 22 -11.60 -1.89 17.11
N CYS A 23 -10.93 -1.91 15.96
CA CYS A 23 -10.28 -0.71 15.42
C CYS A 23 -11.29 0.39 15.08
N GLY A 24 -12.43 0.03 14.51
CA GLY A 24 -13.51 0.97 14.18
C GLY A 24 -14.14 1.59 15.42
N LEU A 25 -14.42 0.80 16.45
CA LEU A 25 -14.92 1.28 17.74
C LEU A 25 -13.88 2.20 18.39
N TRP A 26 -12.61 1.79 18.44
CA TRP A 26 -11.54 2.61 19.00
C TRP A 26 -11.41 3.95 18.26
N PHE A 27 -11.43 3.92 16.93
CA PHE A 27 -11.42 5.13 16.11
C PHE A 27 -12.63 6.03 16.37
N GLY A 28 -13.82 5.46 16.57
CA GLY A 28 -15.05 6.19 16.88
C GLY A 28 -15.03 6.84 18.27
N LEU A 29 -14.40 6.18 19.25
CA LEU A 29 -14.27 6.68 20.62
C LEU A 29 -13.21 7.77 20.78
N VAL A 30 -12.18 7.80 19.92
CA VAL A 30 -11.11 8.81 19.99
C VAL A 30 -11.60 10.17 19.45
N PRO A 31 -11.50 11.26 20.23
CA PRO A 31 -12.00 12.56 19.83
C PRO A 31 -11.22 13.12 18.63
N ARG A 32 -11.90 13.89 17.77
CA ARG A 32 -11.32 14.53 16.58
C ARG A 32 -10.17 15.49 16.89
N THR A 33 -10.04 15.94 18.15
CA THR A 33 -8.95 16.78 18.64
C THR A 33 -7.63 16.03 18.81
N GLN A 34 -7.62 14.69 18.71
CA GLN A 34 -6.43 13.84 18.80
C GLN A 34 -6.10 13.19 17.44
N PRO A 35 -5.71 13.97 16.42
CA PRO A 35 -5.48 13.45 15.07
C PRO A 35 -4.36 12.42 15.01
N ALA A 36 -3.29 12.58 15.80
CA ALA A 36 -2.17 11.64 15.82
C ALA A 36 -2.63 10.22 16.22
N LEU A 37 -3.48 10.10 17.25
CA LEU A 37 -4.01 8.80 17.69
C LEU A 37 -4.96 8.20 16.64
N ARG A 38 -5.81 9.03 16.01
CA ARG A 38 -6.69 8.60 14.92
C ARG A 38 -5.89 8.06 13.73
N ILE A 39 -4.80 8.74 13.35
CA ILE A 39 -3.87 8.28 12.31
C ILE A 39 -3.22 6.96 12.72
N ALA A 40 -2.73 6.84 13.95
CA ALA A 40 -2.11 5.59 14.43
C ALA A 40 -3.08 4.40 14.36
N ILE A 41 -4.36 4.59 14.71
CA ILE A 41 -5.39 3.56 14.59
C ILE A 41 -5.62 3.16 13.13
N LEU A 42 -5.66 4.12 12.20
CA LEU A 42 -5.80 3.83 10.78
C LEU A 42 -4.59 3.08 10.21
N LEU A 43 -3.37 3.45 10.63
CA LEU A 43 -2.15 2.73 10.24
C LEU A 43 -2.14 1.30 10.79
N LEU A 44 -2.54 1.11 12.05
CA LEU A 44 -2.70 -0.22 12.64
C LEU A 44 -3.75 -1.05 11.90
N THR A 45 -4.89 -0.44 11.56
CA THR A 45 -5.95 -1.09 10.80
C THR A 45 -5.46 -1.51 9.42
N PHE A 46 -4.66 -0.68 8.77
CA PHE A 46 -4.04 -1.00 7.50
C PHE A 46 -3.05 -2.17 7.62
N VAL A 47 -2.19 -2.17 8.64
CA VAL A 47 -1.27 -3.29 8.92
C VAL A 47 -2.03 -4.59 9.13
N LEU A 48 -3.13 -4.56 9.89
CA LEU A 48 -4.01 -5.70 10.09
C LEU A 48 -4.57 -6.24 8.76
N LEU A 49 -5.11 -5.35 7.92
CA LEU A 49 -5.62 -5.72 6.59
C LEU A 49 -4.52 -6.39 5.76
N ARG A 50 -3.38 -5.71 5.58
CA ARG A 50 -2.26 -6.20 4.77
C ARG A 50 -1.71 -7.53 5.28
N ASP A 51 -1.42 -7.65 6.57
CA ASP A 51 -0.75 -8.83 7.11
C ASP A 51 -1.68 -10.05 7.18
N ALA A 52 -2.99 -9.83 7.32
CA ALA A 52 -3.96 -10.92 7.24
C ALA A 52 -4.04 -11.55 5.84
N MET A 53 -3.60 -10.85 4.78
CA MET A 53 -3.58 -11.41 3.44
C MET A 53 -2.62 -12.61 3.31
N THR A 54 -1.54 -12.67 4.09
CA THR A 54 -0.55 -13.77 3.99
C THR A 54 -1.08 -15.12 4.48
N PRO A 55 -1.58 -15.27 5.73
CA PRO A 55 -2.13 -16.54 6.19
C PRO A 55 -3.40 -16.94 5.43
N GLN A 56 -4.06 -16.01 4.74
CA GLN A 56 -5.23 -16.27 3.89
C GLN A 56 -4.86 -16.61 2.43
N GLY A 57 -3.57 -16.72 2.10
CA GLY A 57 -3.10 -17.12 0.77
C GLY A 57 -3.39 -16.10 -0.35
N LEU A 58 -3.66 -14.84 0.02
CA LEU A 58 -3.94 -13.77 -0.95
C LEU A 58 -2.66 -13.15 -1.51
N TRP A 59 -1.57 -13.20 -0.74
CA TRP A 59 -0.24 -12.83 -1.18
C TRP A 59 0.85 -13.55 -0.38
N SER A 60 2.08 -13.52 -0.89
CA SER A 60 3.27 -14.12 -0.30
C SER A 60 4.52 -13.32 -0.70
N LEU A 61 5.61 -13.50 0.04
CA LEU A 61 6.90 -12.90 -0.27
C LEU A 61 7.95 -14.01 -0.35
N SER A 62 8.64 -14.11 -1.48
CA SER A 62 9.72 -15.08 -1.68
C SER A 62 11.04 -14.59 -1.06
N ARG A 63 12.05 -15.48 -1.02
CA ARG A 63 13.40 -15.14 -0.53
C ARG A 63 14.08 -14.01 -1.29
N ASP A 64 13.74 -13.86 -2.57
CA ASP A 64 14.32 -12.85 -3.46
C ASP A 64 13.51 -11.55 -3.46
N LEU A 65 12.69 -11.32 -2.42
CA LEU A 65 11.75 -10.19 -2.31
C LEU A 65 10.70 -10.16 -3.43
N GLN A 66 10.44 -11.29 -4.09
CA GLN A 66 9.40 -11.37 -5.11
C GLN A 66 8.03 -11.43 -4.43
N ILE A 67 7.12 -10.55 -4.84
CA ILE A 67 5.79 -10.47 -4.25
C ILE A 67 4.84 -11.33 -5.08
N GLY A 68 4.43 -12.47 -4.53
CA GLY A 68 3.43 -13.33 -5.13
C GLY A 68 2.03 -12.89 -4.72
N PHE A 69 1.11 -12.73 -5.65
CA PHE A 69 -0.31 -12.51 -5.36
C PHE A 69 -1.16 -13.68 -5.88
N ILE A 70 -2.32 -13.91 -5.25
CA ILE A 70 -3.28 -14.93 -5.70
C ILE A 70 -3.51 -14.86 -7.22
N ALA A 71 -3.47 -16.02 -7.88
CA ALA A 71 -3.69 -16.14 -9.32
C ALA A 71 -5.17 -16.01 -9.73
N ASN A 72 -5.90 -15.05 -9.14
CA ASN A 72 -7.30 -14.78 -9.42
C ASN A 72 -7.50 -13.27 -9.66
N PRO A 73 -7.60 -12.82 -10.93
CA PRO A 73 -7.70 -11.39 -11.26
C PRO A 73 -8.94 -10.71 -10.68
N PHE A 74 -10.04 -11.45 -10.46
CA PHE A 74 -11.24 -10.91 -9.82
C PHE A 74 -10.97 -10.51 -8.37
N VAL A 75 -10.26 -11.35 -7.60
CA VAL A 75 -9.91 -11.06 -6.21
C VAL A 75 -9.02 -9.82 -6.13
N LEU A 76 -8.02 -9.72 -7.00
CA LEU A 76 -7.11 -8.56 -7.05
C LEU A 76 -7.87 -7.26 -7.36
N ALA A 77 -8.74 -7.30 -8.38
CA ALA A 77 -9.57 -6.15 -8.73
C ALA A 77 -10.53 -5.76 -7.59
N ALA A 78 -11.13 -6.74 -6.91
CA ALA A 78 -12.01 -6.48 -5.77
C ALA A 78 -11.25 -5.85 -4.60
N LEU A 79 -10.07 -6.35 -4.23
CA LEU A 79 -9.23 -5.79 -3.17
C LEU A 79 -8.78 -4.36 -3.51
N GLY A 80 -8.35 -4.11 -4.75
CA GLY A 80 -8.00 -2.76 -5.22
C GLY A 80 -9.20 -1.80 -5.19
N GLY A 81 -10.37 -2.25 -5.67
CA GLY A 81 -11.61 -1.48 -5.63
C GLY A 81 -12.11 -1.19 -4.22
N MET A 82 -12.05 -2.16 -3.30
CA MET A 82 -12.37 -1.96 -1.89
C MET A 82 -11.43 -0.97 -1.22
N SER A 83 -10.14 -0.96 -1.59
CA SER A 83 -9.18 0.02 -1.09
C SER A 83 -9.56 1.45 -1.51
N LEU A 84 -9.97 1.66 -2.77
CA LEU A 84 -10.52 2.94 -3.22
C LEU A 84 -11.84 3.29 -2.49
N GLY A 85 -12.70 2.30 -2.25
CA GLY A 85 -13.90 2.47 -1.45
C GLY A 85 -13.61 2.92 -0.02
N LEU A 86 -12.57 2.38 0.62
CA LEU A 86 -12.10 2.79 1.94
C LEU A 86 -11.57 4.23 1.94
N ILE A 87 -10.83 4.64 0.91
CA ILE A 87 -10.41 6.05 0.75
C ILE A 87 -11.64 6.97 0.72
N ALA A 88 -12.66 6.62 -0.08
CA ALA A 88 -13.90 7.40 -0.18
C ALA A 88 -14.69 7.40 1.14
N LEU A 89 -14.68 6.30 1.88
CA LEU A 89 -15.28 6.21 3.22
C LEU A 89 -14.55 7.11 4.21
N LEU A 90 -13.21 7.07 4.23
CA LEU A 90 -12.39 7.94 5.07
C LEU A 90 -12.62 9.42 4.74
N ALA A 91 -12.85 9.77 3.47
CA ALA A 91 -13.21 11.13 3.03
C ALA A 91 -14.46 11.66 3.72
N ARG A 92 -15.40 10.77 4.05
CA ARG A 92 -16.64 11.10 4.74
C ARG A 92 -16.51 11.03 6.26
N LEU A 93 -15.82 10.01 6.78
CA LEU A 93 -15.75 9.76 8.23
C LEU A 93 -14.69 10.58 8.97
N ALA A 94 -13.64 11.00 8.27
CA ALA A 94 -12.50 11.71 8.84
C ALA A 94 -12.11 12.97 8.04
N PRO A 95 -13.06 13.89 7.75
CA PRO A 95 -12.77 15.10 6.98
C PRO A 95 -11.68 15.97 7.63
N GLU A 96 -11.52 15.88 8.96
CA GLU A 96 -10.47 16.57 9.71
C GLU A 96 -9.06 16.09 9.39
N LEU A 97 -8.88 14.88 8.84
CA LEU A 97 -7.58 14.38 8.38
C LEU A 97 -7.37 14.74 6.90
N TRP A 98 -8.45 14.77 6.11
CA TRP A 98 -8.40 15.09 4.68
C TRP A 98 -7.93 16.50 4.35
N ARG A 99 -8.09 17.46 5.25
CA ARG A 99 -7.55 18.82 5.07
C ARG A 99 -6.03 18.87 4.88
N TRP A 100 -5.30 17.82 5.26
CA TRP A 100 -3.84 17.74 5.07
C TRP A 100 -3.43 16.97 3.82
N VAL A 101 -4.38 16.38 3.11
CA VAL A 101 -4.10 15.61 1.91
C VAL A 101 -3.98 16.55 0.72
N VAL A 102 -2.77 16.64 0.19
CA VAL A 102 -2.49 17.31 -1.08
C VAL A 102 -2.55 16.27 -2.18
N LEU A 103 -3.68 16.18 -2.89
CA LEU A 103 -3.87 15.19 -3.96
C LEU A 103 -2.87 15.40 -5.11
N SER A 104 -2.70 16.64 -5.55
CA SER A 104 -1.78 17.01 -6.63
C SER A 104 -1.18 18.38 -6.35
N LYS A 105 0.08 18.58 -6.76
CA LYS A 105 0.82 19.83 -6.63
C LYS A 105 1.64 20.10 -7.88
N GLY A 106 1.60 21.34 -8.38
CA GLY A 106 2.27 21.70 -9.63
C GLY A 106 1.61 21.06 -10.85
N SER A 107 2.42 20.66 -11.84
CA SER A 107 1.91 20.03 -13.07
C SER A 107 1.57 18.55 -12.82
N PRO A 108 0.29 18.13 -12.99
CA PRO A 108 -0.10 16.73 -12.81
C PRO A 108 0.64 15.78 -13.75
N LEU A 109 0.84 16.18 -15.02
CA LEU A 109 1.57 15.37 -15.99
C LEU A 109 3.02 15.15 -15.58
N ALA A 110 3.70 16.20 -15.09
CA ALA A 110 5.05 16.07 -14.57
C ALA A 110 5.08 15.16 -13.33
N GLY A 111 4.09 15.27 -12.45
CA GLY A 111 3.93 14.39 -11.29
C GLY A 111 3.76 12.92 -11.67
N LEU A 112 2.92 12.63 -12.66
CA LEU A 112 2.73 11.27 -13.19
C LEU A 112 4.02 10.73 -13.82
N ALA A 113 4.71 11.55 -14.62
CA ALA A 113 5.97 11.15 -15.27
C ALA A 113 7.08 10.87 -14.25
N VAL A 114 7.25 11.74 -13.26
CA VAL A 114 8.20 11.52 -12.14
C VAL A 114 7.77 10.32 -11.32
N GLY A 115 6.46 10.15 -11.09
CA GLY A 115 5.89 9.02 -10.38
C GLY A 115 6.31 7.69 -11.01
N LEU A 116 6.01 7.54 -12.31
CA LEU A 116 6.37 6.37 -13.12
C LEU A 116 7.87 6.14 -13.16
N ALA A 117 8.66 7.19 -13.43
CA ALA A 117 10.12 7.08 -13.49
C ALA A 117 10.70 6.60 -12.16
N THR A 118 10.25 7.16 -11.04
CA THR A 118 10.71 6.78 -9.70
C THR A 118 10.30 5.36 -9.35
N GLY A 119 9.05 4.97 -9.66
CA GLY A 119 8.58 3.61 -9.46
C GLY A 119 9.37 2.59 -10.28
N CYS A 120 9.70 2.93 -11.54
CA CYS A 120 10.59 2.12 -12.38
C CYS A 120 12.01 2.01 -11.80
N LEU A 121 12.57 3.10 -11.25
CA LEU A 121 13.90 3.08 -10.62
C LEU A 121 13.96 2.15 -9.40
N ILE A 122 12.84 1.92 -8.72
CA ILE A 122 12.73 0.98 -7.60
C ILE A 122 12.45 -0.44 -8.10
N GLY A 123 11.42 -0.60 -8.94
CA GLY A 123 10.90 -1.91 -9.34
C GLY A 123 11.72 -2.62 -10.41
N LEU A 124 12.30 -1.90 -11.40
CA LEU A 124 13.03 -2.54 -12.50
C LEU A 124 14.31 -3.26 -12.03
N PRO A 125 15.17 -2.67 -11.18
CA PRO A 125 16.36 -3.38 -10.71
C PRO A 125 16.02 -4.68 -9.99
N LEU A 126 14.99 -4.68 -9.14
CA LEU A 126 14.52 -5.88 -8.45
C LEU A 126 13.92 -6.88 -9.42
N ARG A 127 13.08 -6.44 -10.35
CA ARG A 127 12.49 -7.30 -11.38
C ARG A 127 13.57 -8.03 -12.20
N LEU A 128 14.62 -7.32 -12.58
CA LEU A 128 15.76 -7.87 -13.32
C LEU A 128 16.57 -8.84 -12.45
N TYR A 129 16.85 -8.48 -11.19
CA TYR A 129 17.53 -9.35 -10.23
C TYR A 129 16.76 -10.67 -9.99
N GLN A 130 15.43 -10.58 -9.91
CA GLN A 130 14.53 -11.71 -9.70
C GLN A 130 14.28 -12.55 -10.95
N GLY A 131 14.78 -12.13 -12.13
CA GLY A 131 14.55 -12.84 -13.39
C GLY A 131 13.08 -12.94 -13.79
N ILE A 132 12.24 -11.95 -13.46
CA ILE A 132 10.80 -12.01 -13.76
C ILE A 132 10.55 -11.79 -15.26
N GLU A 133 10.40 -12.89 -15.99
CA GLU A 133 10.02 -12.90 -17.40
C GLU A 133 8.51 -13.11 -17.57
N ALA A 134 7.77 -12.04 -17.86
CA ALA A 134 6.30 -12.09 -18.01
C ALA A 134 5.82 -13.13 -19.04
N GLY A 135 6.58 -13.33 -20.13
CA GLY A 135 6.25 -14.32 -21.15
C GLY A 135 6.45 -15.77 -20.72
N ALA A 136 7.29 -16.03 -19.73
CA ALA A 136 7.53 -17.36 -19.18
C ALA A 136 6.49 -17.74 -18.10
N ILE A 137 5.75 -16.78 -17.56
CA ILE A 137 4.76 -17.00 -16.50
C ILE A 137 3.40 -17.35 -17.11
N ALA A 138 2.95 -18.59 -16.89
CA ALA A 138 1.65 -19.06 -17.37
C ALA A 138 0.50 -18.18 -16.85
N GLY A 139 -0.35 -17.70 -17.77
CA GLY A 139 -1.54 -16.90 -17.42
C GLY A 139 -1.26 -15.46 -17.00
N TYR A 140 0.00 -14.99 -17.02
CA TYR A 140 0.40 -13.65 -16.58
C TYR A 140 -0.46 -12.53 -17.19
N TRP A 141 -0.66 -12.56 -18.51
CA TRP A 141 -1.40 -11.50 -19.21
C TRP A 141 -2.89 -11.45 -18.85
N ARG A 142 -3.49 -12.56 -18.42
CA ARG A 142 -4.89 -12.59 -17.94
C ARG A 142 -5.00 -12.12 -16.48
N TRP A 143 -3.94 -12.32 -15.70
CA TRP A 143 -3.82 -11.89 -14.31
C TRP A 143 -3.52 -10.39 -14.18
N LEU A 144 -2.70 -9.85 -15.09
CA LEU A 144 -2.19 -8.49 -15.05
C LEU A 144 -3.25 -7.37 -14.90
N PRO A 145 -4.41 -7.40 -15.58
CA PRO A 145 -5.41 -6.35 -15.39
C PRO A 145 -5.95 -6.27 -13.95
N GLY A 146 -6.15 -7.42 -13.30
CA GLY A 146 -6.54 -7.45 -11.88
C GLY A 146 -5.42 -6.93 -10.98
N MET A 147 -4.18 -7.33 -11.27
CA MET A 147 -3.00 -6.82 -10.55
C MET A 147 -2.82 -5.32 -10.72
N LEU A 148 -3.10 -4.75 -11.89
CA LEU A 148 -3.04 -3.30 -12.12
C LEU A 148 -4.01 -2.57 -11.20
N VAL A 149 -5.26 -3.03 -11.11
CA VAL A 149 -6.26 -2.44 -10.21
C VAL A 149 -5.81 -2.54 -8.75
N LEU A 150 -5.26 -3.69 -8.34
CA LEU A 150 -4.72 -3.84 -6.98
C LEU A 150 -3.53 -2.91 -6.73
N ALA A 151 -2.53 -2.92 -7.62
CA ALA A 151 -1.30 -2.17 -7.50
C ALA A 151 -1.54 -0.66 -7.39
N TYR A 152 -2.52 -0.10 -8.10
CA TYR A 152 -2.84 1.31 -7.93
C TYR A 152 -3.86 1.55 -6.82
N GLY A 153 -4.85 0.68 -6.64
CA GLY A 153 -5.93 0.86 -5.65
C GLY A 153 -5.49 0.67 -4.20
N ALA A 154 -4.81 -0.45 -3.90
CA ALA A 154 -4.29 -0.71 -2.55
C ALA A 154 -3.20 0.29 -2.17
N ASN A 155 -2.25 0.56 -3.08
CA ASN A 155 -1.20 1.53 -2.81
C ASN A 155 -1.74 2.97 -2.76
N ALA A 156 -2.86 3.30 -3.41
CA ALA A 156 -3.53 4.59 -3.17
C ALA A 156 -3.97 4.74 -1.71
N LEU A 157 -4.50 3.68 -1.10
CA LEU A 157 -4.90 3.70 0.30
C LEU A 157 -3.68 3.90 1.20
N GLU A 158 -2.59 3.17 0.96
CA GLU A 158 -1.32 3.34 1.68
C GLU A 158 -0.79 4.78 1.58
N GLU A 159 -0.75 5.32 0.37
CA GLU A 159 -0.25 6.68 0.16
C GLU A 159 -1.15 7.75 0.78
N VAL A 160 -2.48 7.55 0.81
CA VAL A 160 -3.38 8.44 1.56
C VAL A 160 -3.08 8.37 3.06
N LEU A 161 -2.83 7.20 3.62
CA LEU A 161 -2.55 7.06 5.06
C LEU A 161 -1.18 7.62 5.45
N PHE A 162 -0.11 7.24 4.75
CA PHE A 162 1.25 7.62 5.10
C PHE A 162 1.63 9.01 4.56
N ARG A 163 1.29 9.34 3.31
CA ARG A 163 1.73 10.58 2.64
C ARG A 163 0.65 11.66 2.68
N GLY A 164 -0.61 11.26 2.70
CA GLY A 164 -1.73 12.16 2.95
C GLY A 164 -1.84 12.54 4.42
N PHE A 165 -2.24 11.61 5.28
CA PHE A 165 -2.56 11.89 6.67
C PHE A 165 -1.32 12.04 7.55
N LEU A 166 -0.46 11.01 7.65
CA LEU A 166 0.68 11.05 8.57
C LEU A 166 1.67 12.16 8.21
N GLN A 167 2.19 12.16 6.98
CA GLN A 167 3.13 13.18 6.54
C GLN A 167 2.48 14.59 6.54
N GLY A 168 1.25 14.73 6.06
CA GLY A 168 0.55 16.02 6.05
C GLY A 168 0.30 16.58 7.45
N TYR A 169 -0.01 15.72 8.43
CA TYR A 169 -0.10 16.10 9.84
C TYR A 169 1.26 16.54 10.41
N LEU A 170 2.31 15.76 10.16
CA LEU A 170 3.66 16.06 10.65
C LEU A 170 4.23 17.36 10.07
N GLU A 171 3.86 17.71 8.84
CA GLU A 171 4.20 19.00 8.22
C GLU A 171 3.66 20.21 8.97
N GLN A 172 2.67 20.03 9.87
CA GLN A 172 2.18 21.10 10.77
C GLN A 172 3.05 21.27 12.02
N GLN A 173 3.98 20.35 12.27
CA GLN A 173 4.74 20.25 13.52
C GLN A 173 6.26 20.34 13.28
N VAL A 174 6.73 19.86 12.14
CA VAL A 174 8.14 19.83 11.76
C VAL A 174 8.33 20.24 10.30
N THR A 175 9.58 20.46 9.88
CA THR A 175 9.90 20.77 8.49
C THR A 175 9.43 19.67 7.54
N ALA A 176 9.09 20.02 6.31
CA ALA A 176 8.56 19.07 5.34
C ALA A 176 9.50 17.88 5.06
N LEU A 177 10.82 18.12 5.01
CA LEU A 177 11.80 17.04 4.88
C LEU A 177 11.77 16.11 6.10
N ARG A 178 11.72 16.65 7.32
CA ARG A 178 11.66 15.83 8.54
C ARG A 178 10.35 15.03 8.61
N ALA A 179 9.23 15.61 8.20
CA ALA A 179 7.94 14.90 8.10
C ALA A 179 8.01 13.75 7.09
N ALA A 180 8.64 13.96 5.93
CA ALA A 180 8.84 12.92 4.92
C ALA A 180 9.73 11.77 5.45
N LEU A 181 10.84 12.09 6.12
CA LEU A 181 11.73 11.09 6.74
C LEU A 181 10.99 10.28 7.81
N ILE A 182 10.24 10.94 8.70
CA ILE A 182 9.45 10.25 9.75
C ILE A 182 8.39 9.35 9.10
N SER A 183 7.68 9.82 8.08
CA SER A 183 6.67 9.02 7.37
C SER A 183 7.29 7.79 6.71
N ALA A 184 8.45 7.92 6.06
CA ALA A 184 9.16 6.79 5.46
C ALA A 184 9.65 5.77 6.49
N VAL A 185 10.19 6.24 7.63
CA VAL A 185 10.58 5.36 8.74
C VAL A 185 9.37 4.65 9.34
N ALA A 186 8.26 5.36 9.55
CA ALA A 186 7.02 4.77 10.04
C ALA A 186 6.46 3.72 9.07
N PHE A 187 6.53 3.98 7.77
CA PHE A 187 6.16 3.03 6.72
C PHE A 187 7.00 1.76 6.80
N SER A 188 8.32 1.86 6.84
CA SER A 188 9.22 0.71 7.01
C SER A 188 8.99 -0.03 8.34
N ALA A 189 8.78 0.71 9.44
CA ALA A 189 8.49 0.13 10.75
C ALA A 189 7.18 -0.68 10.76
N CYS A 190 6.17 -0.24 10.00
CA CYS A 190 4.92 -0.99 9.81
C CYS A 190 5.13 -2.33 9.08
N HIS A 191 6.30 -2.59 8.49
CA HIS A 191 6.65 -3.86 7.84
C HIS A 191 7.53 -4.76 8.73
N VAL A 192 7.81 -4.40 9.99
CA VAL A 192 8.63 -5.22 10.89
C VAL A 192 8.02 -6.60 11.14
N PHE A 193 6.70 -6.69 11.32
CA PHE A 193 6.04 -7.99 11.50
C PHE A 193 6.17 -8.87 10.25
N LEU A 194 5.93 -8.29 9.07
CA LEU A 194 6.14 -8.96 7.78
C LEU A 194 7.59 -9.45 7.64
N ALA A 195 8.56 -8.58 7.91
CA ALA A 195 9.99 -8.85 7.75
C ALA A 195 10.52 -9.93 8.70
N LEU A 196 10.16 -9.84 9.99
CA LEU A 196 10.76 -10.65 11.06
C LEU A 196 9.94 -11.88 11.42
N THR A 197 8.62 -11.85 11.23
CA THR A 197 7.74 -12.95 11.67
C THR A 197 7.20 -13.73 10.49
N VAL A 198 6.56 -13.04 9.54
CA VAL A 198 5.84 -13.69 8.44
C VAL A 198 6.80 -14.29 7.42
N THR A 199 7.87 -13.58 7.08
CA THR A 199 8.75 -13.95 5.95
C THR A 199 10.13 -14.43 6.39
N GLN A 200 10.57 -14.07 7.60
CA GLN A 200 11.92 -14.35 8.12
C GLN A 200 13.06 -13.79 7.24
N LEU A 201 12.77 -12.83 6.35
CA LEU A 201 13.78 -12.22 5.49
C LEU A 201 14.59 -11.15 6.21
N GLY A 202 14.00 -10.48 7.20
CA GLY A 202 14.69 -9.51 8.03
C GLY A 202 14.97 -8.19 7.33
N TRP A 203 16.22 -7.73 7.44
CA TRP A 203 16.63 -6.39 7.01
C TRP A 203 16.39 -6.05 5.52
N PRO A 204 16.42 -6.99 4.53
CA PRO A 204 16.17 -6.63 3.13
C PRO A 204 14.76 -6.07 2.90
N VAL A 205 13.75 -6.62 3.60
CA VAL A 205 12.37 -6.10 3.53
C VAL A 205 12.28 -4.70 4.13
N LEU A 206 12.96 -4.47 5.26
CA LEU A 206 12.97 -3.17 5.93
C LEU A 206 13.69 -2.11 5.09
N LEU A 207 14.84 -2.47 4.48
CA LEU A 207 15.56 -1.56 3.60
C LEU A 207 14.76 -1.24 2.34
N PHE A 208 14.16 -2.25 1.70
CA PHE A 208 13.32 -2.06 0.52
C PHE A 208 12.16 -1.09 0.82
N THR A 209 11.39 -1.38 1.87
CA THR A 209 10.25 -0.54 2.26
C THR A 209 10.68 0.85 2.72
N LEU A 210 11.87 1.01 3.32
CA LEU A 210 12.41 2.33 3.66
C LEU A 210 12.75 3.13 2.40
N LEU A 211 13.43 2.54 1.42
CA LEU A 211 13.81 3.21 0.17
C LEU A 211 12.58 3.59 -0.66
N GLU A 212 11.65 2.65 -0.83
CA GLU A 212 10.36 2.91 -1.46
C GLU A 212 9.60 4.01 -0.72
N GLY A 213 9.58 3.92 0.61
CA GLY A 213 8.87 4.87 1.44
C GLY A 213 9.45 6.28 1.39
N LEU A 214 10.77 6.41 1.32
CA LEU A 214 11.47 7.69 1.12
C LEU A 214 11.15 8.27 -0.25
N ALA A 215 11.24 7.46 -1.31
CA ALA A 215 10.94 7.90 -2.67
C ALA A 215 9.51 8.44 -2.78
N CYS A 216 8.53 7.70 -2.27
CA CYS A 216 7.12 8.12 -2.23
C CYS A 216 6.94 9.43 -1.44
N ALA A 217 7.53 9.52 -0.24
CA ALA A 217 7.42 10.72 0.59
C ALA A 217 8.00 11.98 -0.09
N LEU A 218 9.15 11.85 -0.76
CA LEU A 218 9.79 12.94 -1.52
C LEU A 218 9.00 13.32 -2.77
N VAL A 219 8.48 12.34 -3.52
CA VAL A 219 7.60 12.58 -4.67
C VAL A 219 6.33 13.32 -4.22
N ARG A 220 5.71 12.91 -3.11
CA ARG A 220 4.54 13.60 -2.55
C ARG A 220 4.85 15.05 -2.16
N MET A 221 6.02 15.35 -1.57
CA MET A 221 6.37 16.75 -1.22
C MET A 221 6.30 17.70 -2.42
N ARG A 222 6.69 17.21 -3.60
CA ARG A 222 6.74 18.02 -4.82
C ARG A 222 5.45 17.96 -5.64
N TYR A 223 4.81 16.80 -5.74
CA TYR A 223 3.73 16.54 -6.71
C TYR A 223 2.41 16.05 -6.11
N GLY A 224 2.35 15.80 -4.80
CA GLY A 224 1.13 15.33 -4.12
C GLY A 224 0.96 13.80 -4.09
N VAL A 225 -0.11 13.35 -3.44
CA VAL A 225 -0.39 11.93 -3.15
C VAL A 225 -0.59 11.12 -4.42
N VAL A 226 -1.22 11.67 -5.46
CA VAL A 226 -1.45 10.92 -6.72
C VAL A 226 -0.12 10.51 -7.37
N ALA A 227 0.86 11.41 -7.41
CA ALA A 227 2.18 11.08 -7.95
C ALA A 227 2.89 10.00 -7.09
N SER A 228 2.73 10.08 -5.77
CA SER A 228 3.21 9.07 -4.81
C SER A 228 2.57 7.69 -5.04
N THR A 229 1.25 7.66 -5.27
CA THR A 229 0.50 6.44 -5.62
C THR A 229 1.03 5.83 -6.90
N VAL A 230 1.39 6.65 -7.89
CA VAL A 230 1.97 6.16 -9.13
C VAL A 230 3.37 5.60 -8.90
N THR A 231 4.22 6.24 -8.08
CA THR A 231 5.53 5.68 -7.68
C THR A 231 5.38 4.32 -7.03
N HIS A 232 4.57 4.24 -5.98
CA HIS A 232 4.38 3.01 -5.20
C HIS A 232 3.74 1.90 -6.06
N GLY A 233 2.61 2.20 -6.71
CA GLY A 233 1.91 1.24 -7.55
C GLY A 233 2.76 0.70 -8.70
N THR A 234 3.60 1.54 -9.32
CA THR A 234 4.53 1.10 -10.38
C THR A 234 5.60 0.17 -9.83
N ALA A 235 6.21 0.49 -8.69
CA ALA A 235 7.23 -0.35 -8.07
C ALA A 235 6.67 -1.75 -7.76
N ILE A 236 5.51 -1.82 -7.11
CA ILE A 236 4.83 -3.08 -6.77
C ILE A 236 4.41 -3.85 -8.02
N LEU A 237 3.83 -3.19 -9.03
CA LEU A 237 3.40 -3.84 -10.27
C LEU A 237 4.58 -4.52 -10.99
N LEU A 238 5.78 -3.94 -10.94
CA LEU A 238 6.95 -4.46 -11.62
C LEU A 238 7.52 -5.73 -10.95
N ILE A 239 7.38 -5.87 -9.64
CA ILE A 239 7.91 -7.01 -8.86
C ILE A 239 6.84 -8.05 -8.49
N ALA A 240 5.59 -7.80 -8.87
CA ALA A 240 4.48 -8.70 -8.61
C ALA A 240 4.43 -9.87 -9.61
N VAL A 241 4.12 -11.06 -9.10
CA VAL A 241 3.89 -12.27 -9.90
C VAL A 241 2.62 -13.00 -9.43
N PRO A 242 1.93 -13.76 -10.29
CA PRO A 242 0.91 -14.69 -9.84
C PRO A 242 1.56 -15.83 -9.05
N MET A 243 1.00 -16.17 -7.89
CA MET A 243 1.37 -17.36 -7.14
C MET A 243 0.99 -18.59 -7.96
N SER A 244 1.92 -19.53 -8.13
CA SER A 244 1.60 -20.87 -8.61
C SER A 244 0.72 -21.55 -7.57
N GLY A 245 -0.48 -21.97 -8.01
CA GLY A 245 -1.37 -22.82 -7.22
C GLY A 245 -0.82 -24.24 -7.08
#